data_AF-A0A7C1U7S6-F1
#
_entry.id   AF-A0A7C1U7S6-F1
#
_cell.length_a   1.000
_cell.length_b   1.000
_cell.length_c   1.000
_cell.angle_alpha   90.00
_cell.angle_beta   90.00
_cell.angle_gamma   90.00
#
_symmetry.space_group_name_H-M   'P 1'
#
loop_
_entity.id
_entity.type
_entity.pdbx_description
1 polymer ?
#
loop_
_entity_poly.entity_id
_entity_poly.type
_entity_poly.pdbx_seq_one_letter_code
_entity_poly.pdbx_strand_id
1 'polypeptide(L)'
;MYGNLECELERDNLQLIEPGSAADNVAHDAVFSCKFTHRLRFTSNVFAGGNETLSQILSEAGGSSSNIAVFVDGDFAQSRPNLGRRISDYFGKYLPEIAPKIHLVPGGEQIKTFARLIEIYEWLAEYDVPRDGALVAVGGGT
;
A
#
# COMPACT_ATOMS: atom_id res chain seq x y z
N MET A 1 17.77 1.09 -30.21
CA MET A 1 16.39 1.29 -30.71
C MET A 1 15.55 1.67 -29.51
N TYR A 2 15.64 2.94 -29.09
CA TYR A 2 14.73 3.56 -28.14
C TYR A 2 13.97 4.60 -28.94
N GLY A 3 12.65 4.44 -29.01
CA GLY A 3 11.77 5.34 -29.74
C GLY A 3 11.75 6.71 -29.07
N ASN A 4 12.05 7.74 -29.84
CA ASN A 4 11.80 9.12 -29.48
C ASN A 4 10.29 9.28 -29.32
N LEU A 5 9.79 9.36 -28.08
CA LEU A 5 8.52 10.03 -27.82
C LEU A 5 8.83 11.51 -27.72
N GLU A 6 8.87 12.17 -28.87
CA GLU A 6 8.67 13.62 -28.91
C GLU A 6 7.22 13.88 -28.47
N CYS A 7 7.06 14.63 -27.39
CA CYS A 7 5.78 15.18 -26.99
C CYS A 7 5.40 16.22 -28.05
N GLU A 8 4.56 15.83 -29.02
CA GLU A 8 3.87 16.77 -29.89
C GLU A 8 2.97 17.62 -29.00
N LEU A 9 3.47 18.81 -28.64
CA LEU A 9 2.65 19.88 -28.09
C LEU A 9 1.63 20.24 -29.18
N GLU A 10 0.38 19.82 -29.02
CA GLU A 10 -0.76 20.44 -29.69
C GLU A 10 -0.78 21.94 -29.32
N ARG A 11 -0.09 22.75 -30.12
CA ARG A 11 0.13 24.19 -29.89
C ARG A 11 -1.05 25.07 -30.32
N ASP A 12 -2.11 24.48 -30.86
CA ASP A 12 -3.16 25.24 -31.56
C ASP A 12 -4.42 25.55 -30.73
N ASN A 13 -4.42 25.29 -29.41
CA ASN A 13 -5.57 25.66 -28.56
C ASN A 13 -5.23 26.11 -27.14
N LEU A 14 -3.99 26.51 -26.87
CA LEU A 14 -3.63 27.17 -25.62
C LEU A 14 -4.07 28.64 -25.69
N GLN A 15 -5.32 28.90 -25.34
CA GLN A 15 -5.74 30.27 -25.02
C GLN A 15 -4.95 30.73 -23.79
N LEU A 16 -4.22 31.85 -23.93
CA LEU A 16 -3.66 32.57 -22.80
C LEU A 16 -4.81 32.91 -21.85
N ILE A 17 -4.81 32.29 -20.67
CA ILE A 17 -5.69 32.71 -19.58
C ILE A 17 -5.18 34.08 -19.15
N GLU A 18 -5.88 35.13 -19.54
CA GLU A 18 -5.62 36.47 -19.04
C GLU A 18 -5.71 36.44 -17.52
N PRO A 19 -4.68 36.92 -16.79
CA PRO A 19 -4.73 36.91 -15.34
C PRO A 19 -5.94 37.72 -14.86
N GLY A 20 -6.81 37.07 -14.08
CA GLY A 20 -8.00 37.70 -13.50
C GLY A 20 -7.64 38.95 -12.70
N SER A 21 -8.57 39.91 -12.66
CA SER A 21 -8.38 41.15 -11.90
C SER A 21 -8.30 40.83 -10.42
N ALA A 22 -7.53 41.62 -9.65
CA ALA A 22 -7.55 41.52 -8.20
C ALA A 22 -8.97 41.72 -7.60
N ALA A 23 -9.88 42.36 -8.36
CA ALA A 23 -11.29 42.53 -8.01
C ALA A 23 -12.13 41.26 -8.15
N ASP A 24 -11.62 40.22 -8.84
CA ASP A 24 -12.29 38.94 -9.02
C ASP A 24 -11.96 37.94 -7.89
N ASN A 25 -11.08 38.32 -6.97
CA ASN A 25 -10.72 37.51 -5.82
C ASN A 25 -11.89 37.44 -4.82
N VAL A 26 -12.55 36.30 -4.74
CA VAL A 26 -13.56 36.01 -3.71
C VAL A 26 -12.92 35.16 -2.63
N ALA A 27 -12.96 35.63 -1.38
CA ALA A 27 -12.53 34.84 -0.23
C ALA A 27 -13.63 33.84 0.16
N HIS A 28 -13.26 32.56 0.25
CA HIS A 28 -14.13 31.49 0.74
C HIS A 28 -13.49 30.85 1.98
N ASP A 29 -14.07 31.09 3.14
CA ASP A 29 -13.69 30.40 4.37
C ASP A 29 -14.63 29.21 4.62
N ALA A 30 -14.05 28.04 4.90
CA ALA A 30 -14.80 26.84 5.28
C ALA A 30 -14.16 26.17 6.49
N VAL A 31 -14.99 25.87 7.50
CA VAL A 31 -14.59 25.02 8.61
C VAL A 31 -14.66 23.56 8.15
N PHE A 32 -13.57 22.83 8.25
CA PHE A 32 -13.54 21.40 7.95
C PHE A 32 -12.95 20.60 9.11
N SER A 33 -13.37 19.35 9.26
CA SER A 33 -12.81 18.40 10.23
C SER A 33 -12.75 17.01 9.62
N CYS A 34 -11.62 16.31 9.74
CA CYS A 34 -11.49 14.92 9.31
C CYS A 34 -11.44 13.99 10.52
N LYS A 35 -12.28 12.94 10.53
CA LYS A 35 -12.29 11.91 11.57
C LYS A 35 -11.64 10.64 11.04
N PHE A 36 -10.60 10.17 11.72
CA PHE A 36 -9.93 8.92 11.38
C PHE A 36 -10.22 7.86 12.45
N THR A 37 -10.46 6.62 12.03
CA THR A 37 -10.63 5.47 12.92
C THR A 37 -9.46 4.51 12.73
N HIS A 38 -8.59 4.41 13.72
CA HIS A 38 -7.53 3.39 13.74
C HIS A 38 -8.08 2.11 14.38
N ARG A 39 -8.18 1.04 13.58
CA ARG A 39 -8.75 -0.25 14.02
C ARG A 39 -7.67 -1.07 14.74
N LEU A 40 -7.86 -1.31 16.04
CA LEU A 40 -7.07 -2.26 16.82
C LEU A 40 -7.88 -3.55 17.03
N ARG A 41 -7.27 -4.71 16.75
CA ARG A 41 -7.85 -6.03 17.00
C ARG A 41 -6.82 -6.91 17.69
N PHE A 42 -7.16 -7.45 18.85
CA PHE A 42 -6.36 -8.48 19.51
C PHE A 42 -6.86 -9.84 19.05
N THR A 43 -5.97 -10.63 18.47
CA THR A 43 -6.30 -11.98 18.04
C THR A 43 -5.10 -12.90 18.19
N SER A 44 -5.37 -14.17 18.45
CA SER A 44 -4.35 -15.21 18.38
C SER A 44 -4.27 -15.77 16.97
N ASN A 45 -3.04 -16.06 16.52
CA ASN A 45 -2.77 -16.82 15.31
C ASN A 45 -3.51 -16.29 14.06
N VAL A 46 -3.23 -15.05 13.65
CA VAL A 46 -3.97 -14.32 12.60
C VAL A 46 -4.12 -15.10 11.30
N PHE A 47 -3.09 -15.85 10.88
CA PHE A 47 -3.11 -16.70 9.68
C PHE A 47 -3.62 -18.14 9.95
N ALA A 48 -4.55 -18.33 10.88
CA ALA A 48 -5.18 -19.62 11.11
C ALA A 48 -6.43 -19.76 10.22
N GLY A 49 -6.68 -20.96 9.71
CA GLY A 49 -7.86 -21.25 8.89
C GLY A 49 -9.21 -21.18 9.62
N GLY A 50 -9.27 -20.65 10.85
CA GLY A 50 -10.52 -20.34 11.56
C GLY A 50 -10.60 -18.89 12.03
N ASN A 51 -9.65 -18.04 11.62
CA ASN A 51 -9.55 -16.67 12.08
C ASN A 51 -9.84 -15.67 10.96
N GLU A 52 -11.04 -15.12 10.93
CA GLU A 52 -11.47 -14.20 9.87
C GLU A 52 -11.07 -12.73 10.11
N THR A 53 -10.36 -12.44 11.20
CA THR A 53 -10.07 -11.06 11.62
C THR A 53 -9.39 -10.25 10.51
N LEU A 54 -8.35 -10.82 9.88
CA LEU A 54 -7.60 -10.12 8.85
C LEU A 54 -8.40 -9.96 7.56
N SER A 55 -9.10 -11.01 7.11
CA SER A 55 -9.94 -10.93 5.91
C SER A 55 -11.06 -9.90 6.07
N GLN A 56 -11.70 -9.83 7.24
CA GLN A 56 -12.73 -8.82 7.52
C GLN A 56 -12.17 -7.40 7.43
N ILE A 57 -10.98 -7.14 8.00
CA ILE A 57 -10.33 -5.81 7.91
C ILE A 57 -10.05 -5.43 6.46
N LEU A 58 -9.51 -6.36 5.68
CA LEU A 58 -9.14 -6.14 4.28
C LEU A 58 -10.36 -5.93 3.38
N SER A 59 -11.43 -6.69 3.58
CA SER A 59 -12.70 -6.52 2.84
C SER A 59 -13.39 -5.18 3.16
N GLU A 60 -13.37 -4.74 4.42
CA GLU A 60 -13.94 -3.45 4.83
C GLU A 60 -13.16 -2.25 4.30
N ALA A 61 -11.87 -2.41 3.94
CA ALA A 61 -11.03 -1.31 3.47
C ALA A 61 -11.42 -0.82 2.05
N GLY A 62 -12.33 -1.51 1.35
CA GLY A 62 -12.91 -1.03 0.09
C GLY A 62 -11.96 -0.95 -1.10
N GLY A 63 -10.72 -1.43 -0.95
CA GLY A 63 -9.74 -1.53 -2.01
C GLY A 63 -10.06 -2.65 -2.98
N SER A 64 -9.71 -2.50 -4.26
CA SER A 64 -9.74 -3.63 -5.19
C SER A 64 -8.86 -4.73 -4.60
N SER A 65 -9.47 -5.87 -4.26
CA SER A 65 -8.82 -7.02 -3.64
C SER A 65 -7.65 -7.57 -4.46
N SER A 66 -7.42 -7.11 -5.68
CA SER A 66 -6.44 -7.64 -6.60
C SER A 66 -4.98 -7.49 -6.18
N ASN A 67 -4.62 -6.52 -5.31
CA ASN A 67 -3.20 -6.23 -5.04
C ASN A 67 -2.90 -6.01 -3.55
N ILE A 68 -2.54 -7.09 -2.87
CA ILE A 68 -2.06 -7.07 -1.49
C ILE A 68 -0.57 -7.44 -1.45
N ALA A 69 0.23 -6.55 -0.86
CA ALA A 69 1.64 -6.81 -0.59
C ALA A 69 1.81 -7.18 0.89
N VAL A 70 2.53 -8.28 1.16
CA VAL A 70 2.81 -8.75 2.51
C VAL A 70 4.31 -8.62 2.76
N PHE A 71 4.69 -7.69 3.63
CA PHE A 71 6.07 -7.51 4.07
C PHE A 71 6.27 -8.25 5.36
N VAL A 72 7.25 -9.15 5.40
CA VAL A 72 7.52 -9.99 6.56
C VAL A 72 8.94 -9.72 7.04
N ASP A 73 9.09 -9.43 8.32
CA ASP A 73 10.39 -9.38 8.97
C ASP A 73 11.12 -10.72 8.82
N GLY A 74 12.35 -10.67 8.34
CA GLY A 74 13.14 -11.83 7.97
C GLY A 74 13.55 -12.68 9.17
N ASP A 75 13.82 -12.08 10.32
CA ASP A 75 14.18 -12.82 11.54
C ASP A 75 12.93 -13.49 12.14
N PHE A 76 11.80 -12.81 12.08
CA PHE A 76 10.49 -13.37 12.42
C PHE A 76 10.15 -14.56 11.51
N ALA A 77 10.36 -14.44 10.20
CA ALA A 77 10.15 -15.52 9.24
C ALA A 77 11.08 -16.71 9.49
N GLN A 78 12.37 -16.47 9.76
CA GLN A 78 13.35 -17.52 10.08
C GLN A 78 12.94 -18.33 11.32
N SER A 79 12.42 -17.67 12.35
CA SER A 79 11.92 -18.35 13.56
C SER A 79 10.65 -19.19 13.33
N ARG A 80 9.99 -19.03 12.16
CA ARG A 80 8.72 -19.68 11.80
C ARG A 80 8.76 -20.20 10.36
N PRO A 81 9.44 -21.33 10.10
CA PRO A 81 9.68 -21.84 8.74
C PRO A 81 8.43 -22.04 7.87
N ASN A 82 7.26 -22.26 8.49
CA ASN A 82 5.99 -22.44 7.77
C ASN A 82 5.19 -21.15 7.58
N LEU A 83 5.69 -19.98 8.00
CA LEU A 83 4.93 -18.73 7.98
C LEU A 83 4.49 -18.34 6.56
N GLY A 84 5.39 -18.42 5.57
CA GLY A 84 5.06 -18.12 4.18
C GLY A 84 3.91 -18.99 3.66
N ARG A 85 4.00 -20.31 3.86
CA ARG A 85 2.92 -21.25 3.52
C ARG A 85 1.61 -20.90 4.23
N ARG A 86 1.66 -20.58 5.53
CA ARG A 86 0.47 -20.21 6.31
C ARG A 86 -0.20 -18.94 5.81
N ILE A 87 0.59 -17.96 5.38
CA ILE A 87 0.07 -16.75 4.73
C ILE A 87 -0.62 -17.16 3.42
N SER A 88 0.06 -17.91 2.55
CA SER A 88 -0.55 -18.37 1.28
C SER A 88 -1.84 -19.17 1.49
N ASP A 89 -1.84 -20.13 2.42
CA ASP A 89 -3.02 -20.94 2.77
C ASP A 89 -4.17 -20.07 3.31
N TYR A 90 -3.85 -19.04 4.10
CA TYR A 90 -4.85 -18.11 4.64
C TYR A 90 -5.54 -17.31 3.53
N PHE A 91 -4.75 -16.70 2.64
CA PHE A 91 -5.29 -15.94 1.51
C PHE A 91 -6.07 -16.86 0.56
N GLY A 92 -5.53 -18.04 0.23
CA GLY A 92 -6.25 -19.02 -0.58
C GLY A 92 -7.60 -19.45 0.00
N LYS A 93 -7.76 -19.46 1.34
CA LYS A 93 -9.02 -19.78 1.99
C LYS A 93 -10.00 -18.61 2.03
N TYR A 94 -9.56 -17.44 2.49
CA TYR A 94 -10.46 -16.35 2.85
C TYR A 94 -10.55 -15.25 1.77
N LEU A 95 -9.57 -15.20 0.89
CA LEU A 95 -9.38 -14.19 -0.14
C LEU A 95 -8.84 -14.85 -1.42
N PRO A 96 -9.55 -15.86 -1.99
CA PRO A 96 -9.02 -16.73 -3.04
C PRO A 96 -8.67 -16.01 -4.35
N GLU A 97 -9.30 -14.87 -4.61
CA GLU A 97 -9.02 -13.99 -5.75
C GLU A 97 -7.70 -13.20 -5.58
N ILE A 98 -7.06 -13.30 -4.42
CA ILE A 98 -5.86 -12.55 -4.05
C ILE A 98 -4.67 -13.50 -3.97
N ALA A 99 -3.69 -13.31 -4.83
CA ALA A 99 -2.37 -13.90 -4.68
C ALA A 99 -1.43 -12.87 -4.03
N PRO A 100 -1.24 -12.89 -2.69
CA PRO A 100 -0.41 -11.90 -2.03
C PRO A 100 1.04 -12.02 -2.46
N LYS A 101 1.67 -10.89 -2.76
CA LYS A 101 3.11 -10.83 -3.01
C LYS A 101 3.84 -10.74 -1.67
N ILE A 102 4.57 -11.78 -1.29
CA ILE A 102 5.29 -11.85 -0.01
C ILE A 102 6.73 -11.37 -0.22
N HIS A 103 7.12 -10.29 0.44
CA HIS A 103 8.48 -9.75 0.44
C HIS A 103 9.10 -9.91 1.83
N LEU A 104 10.29 -10.53 1.90
CA LEU A 104 11.05 -10.62 3.14
C LEU A 104 11.93 -9.38 3.28
N VAL A 105 11.79 -8.68 4.40
CA VAL A 105 12.63 -7.53 4.75
C VAL A 105 13.62 -7.98 5.83
N PRO A 106 14.93 -7.72 5.70
CA PRO A 106 15.88 -8.01 6.78
C PRO A 106 15.41 -7.38 8.11
N GLY A 107 15.45 -8.14 9.21
CA GLY A 107 15.03 -7.66 10.52
C GLY A 107 16.11 -6.86 11.27
N GLY A 108 15.71 -6.29 12.41
CA GLY A 108 16.60 -5.65 13.39
C GLY A 108 16.72 -4.12 13.28
N GLU A 109 17.04 -3.45 14.39
CA GLU A 109 17.01 -1.97 14.48
C GLU A 109 17.91 -1.27 13.46
N GLN A 110 19.02 -1.90 13.08
CA GLN A 110 19.98 -1.39 12.11
C GLN A 110 19.39 -1.17 10.70
N ILE A 111 18.23 -1.76 10.38
CA ILE A 111 17.60 -1.63 9.07
C ILE A 111 16.68 -0.41 8.95
N LYS A 112 16.41 0.31 10.06
CA LYS A 112 15.63 1.56 10.10
C LYS A 112 16.37 2.71 9.46
N THR A 113 16.45 2.66 8.14
CA THR A 113 17.19 3.61 7.33
C THR A 113 16.30 4.15 6.23
N PHE A 114 16.58 5.38 5.81
CA PHE A 114 15.89 5.96 4.66
C PHE A 114 16.11 5.12 3.40
N ALA A 115 17.31 4.55 3.21
CA ALA A 115 17.61 3.63 2.12
C ALA A 115 16.65 2.43 2.10
N ARG A 116 16.34 1.84 3.25
CA ARG A 116 15.38 0.73 3.34
C ARG A 116 13.97 1.14 2.93
N LEU A 117 13.54 2.35 3.29
CA LEU A 117 12.23 2.89 2.86
C LEU A 117 12.19 3.07 1.33
N ILE A 118 13.28 3.52 0.73
CA ILE A 118 13.39 3.64 -0.73
C ILE A 118 13.30 2.26 -1.40
N GLU A 119 14.00 1.25 -0.88
CA GLU A 119 13.90 -0.12 -1.42
C GLU A 119 12.48 -0.67 -1.36
N ILE A 120 11.76 -0.45 -0.26
CA ILE A 120 10.34 -0.84 -0.14
C ILE A 120 9.48 -0.09 -1.17
N TYR A 121 9.73 1.20 -1.36
CA TYR A 121 9.01 2.01 -2.34
C TYR A 121 9.28 1.56 -3.78
N GLU A 122 10.54 1.30 -4.12
CA GLU A 122 10.94 0.76 -5.43
C GLU A 122 10.31 -0.60 -5.69
N TRP A 123 10.27 -1.48 -4.67
CA TRP A 123 9.57 -2.76 -4.77
C TRP A 123 8.07 -2.55 -5.01
N LEU A 124 7.41 -1.66 -4.26
CA LEU A 124 5.98 -1.38 -4.47
C LEU A 124 5.69 -0.87 -5.89
N ALA A 125 6.59 -0.03 -6.43
CA ALA A 125 6.51 0.48 -7.78
C ALA A 125 6.73 -0.63 -8.83
N GLU A 126 7.74 -1.49 -8.66
CA GLU A 126 8.03 -2.62 -9.56
C GLU A 126 6.85 -3.58 -9.67
N TYR A 127 6.10 -3.76 -8.58
CA TYR A 127 4.98 -4.68 -8.51
C TYR A 127 3.61 -4.03 -8.74
N ASP A 128 3.58 -2.77 -9.20
CA ASP A 128 2.36 -2.01 -9.54
C ASP A 128 1.29 -2.06 -8.44
N VAL A 129 1.70 -1.93 -7.18
CA VAL A 129 0.73 -1.89 -6.06
C VAL A 129 -0.08 -0.59 -6.18
N PRO A 130 -1.39 -0.67 -6.46
CA PRO A 130 -2.19 0.50 -6.76
C PRO A 130 -2.51 1.26 -5.47
N ARG A 131 -2.94 2.51 -5.60
CA ARG A 131 -3.29 3.39 -4.47
C ARG A 131 -4.44 2.88 -3.59
N ASP A 132 -5.28 2.00 -4.15
CA ASP A 132 -6.37 1.32 -3.46
C ASP A 132 -5.97 -0.08 -2.97
N GLY A 133 -4.71 -0.48 -3.15
CA GLY A 133 -4.14 -1.70 -2.61
C GLY A 133 -3.89 -1.62 -1.11
N ALA A 134 -3.56 -2.76 -0.50
CA ALA A 134 -3.24 -2.85 0.91
C ALA A 134 -1.84 -3.41 1.14
N LEU A 135 -1.14 -2.85 2.13
CA LEU A 135 0.12 -3.36 2.64
C LEU A 135 -0.13 -4.03 4.00
N VAL A 136 0.32 -5.27 4.13
CA VAL A 136 0.30 -6.03 5.38
C VAL A 136 1.74 -6.17 5.88
N ALA A 137 2.08 -5.46 6.95
CA ALA A 137 3.36 -5.61 7.63
C ALA A 137 3.26 -6.67 8.74
N VAL A 138 4.19 -7.64 8.73
CA VAL A 138 4.25 -8.75 9.68
C VAL A 138 5.62 -8.75 10.35
N GLY A 139 5.68 -8.27 11.58
CA GLY A 139 6.94 -8.16 12.32
C GLY A 139 6.79 -7.40 13.63
N GLY A 140 7.93 -6.96 14.18
CA GLY A 140 7.99 -6.05 15.31
C GLY A 140 7.79 -4.58 14.90
N GLY A 141 8.13 -3.65 15.80
CA GLY A 141 8.11 -2.20 15.52
C GLY A 141 9.38 -1.71 14.82
N THR A 142 10.00 -2.57 14.01
CA THR A 142 11.30 -2.32 13.38
C THR A 142 11.18 -1.80 11.96
#